data_AF-A0A6N3BYJ0-F1
#
_entry.id   AF-A0A6N3BYJ0-F1
#
_cell.length_a   1.000
_cell.length_b   1.000
_cell.length_c   1.000
_cell.angle_alpha   90.00
_cell.angle_beta   90.00
_cell.angle_gamma   90.00
#
_symmetry.space_group_name_H-M   'P 1'
#
loop_
_entity.id
_entity.type
_entity.pdbx_description
1 polymer ?
#
loop_
_entity_poly.entity_id
_entity_poly.type
_entity_poly.pdbx_seq_one_letter_code
_entity_poly.pdbx_strand_id
1 'polypeptide(L)'
;MLNQSEETFLLKLRMTLLERGKDENVVEAIEEELRDHFHEAHAHGHSTKSITDHSVESYINHISQEVPHDRKWVRFLTKTITMVLLLTILPSFFYGQFNLTLGLIIHLAIVLLVGFLIWKVIKTIVIKWGYEILSRDKTPIKLYVACFFLGIIVMGLFVASIYFTSHYPIYTFITLSSRTSLIVGCVLIGIILCITALKKEWMLMMVALLITLPNLITFMIFGNNESQQAVTTEVVILLILLVVFNVVNFMMFRKTDKEADER
;
A
#
# COMPACT_ATOMS: atom_id res chain seq x y z
N MET A 1 1.27 34.24 -3.76
CA MET A 1 1.78 33.05 -3.05
C MET A 1 0.81 32.74 -1.93
N LEU A 2 0.42 31.48 -1.76
CA LEU A 2 -0.44 31.06 -0.65
C LEU A 2 0.35 31.08 0.67
N ASN A 3 -0.36 31.25 1.78
CA ASN A 3 0.20 31.14 3.11
C ASN A 3 0.19 29.69 3.63
N GLN A 4 0.87 29.45 4.75
CA GLN A 4 0.98 28.10 5.33
C GLN A 4 -0.36 27.47 5.72
N SER A 5 -1.33 28.29 6.15
CA SER A 5 -2.66 27.80 6.56
C SER A 5 -3.43 27.26 5.36
N GLU A 6 -3.41 27.99 4.24
CA GLU A 6 -4.08 27.64 2.99
C GLU A 6 -3.50 26.38 2.36
N GLU A 7 -2.18 26.26 2.27
CA GLU A 7 -1.54 25.06 1.71
C GLU A 7 -1.79 23.84 2.60
N THR A 8 -1.78 24.00 3.93
CA THR A 8 -2.14 22.91 4.86
C THR A 8 -3.61 22.52 4.72
N PHE A 9 -4.49 23.49 4.48
CA PHE A 9 -5.92 23.24 4.24
C PHE A 9 -6.14 22.48 2.93
N LEU A 10 -5.51 22.91 1.83
CA LEU A 10 -5.55 22.24 0.52
C LEU A 10 -5.04 20.80 0.62
N LEU A 11 -3.92 20.58 1.31
CA LEU A 11 -3.37 19.25 1.50
C LEU A 11 -4.30 18.34 2.32
N LYS A 12 -4.94 18.88 3.36
CA LYS A 12 -5.94 18.16 4.15
C LYS A 12 -7.21 17.88 3.33
N LEU A 13 -7.63 18.81 2.47
CA LEU A 13 -8.74 18.64 1.52
C LEU A 13 -8.45 17.50 0.54
N ARG A 14 -7.29 17.55 -0.13
CA ARG A 14 -6.81 16.52 -1.06
C ARG A 14 -6.87 15.13 -0.42
N MET A 15 -6.25 14.97 0.75
CA MET A 15 -6.28 13.69 1.47
C MET A 15 -7.69 13.24 1.83
N THR A 16 -8.55 14.14 2.29
CA THR A 16 -9.90 13.79 2.70
C THR A 16 -10.77 13.38 1.51
N LEU A 17 -10.58 14.00 0.34
CA LEU A 17 -11.28 13.61 -0.89
C LEU A 17 -10.78 12.27 -1.44
N LEU A 18 -9.46 12.02 -1.42
CA LEU A 18 -8.89 10.71 -1.73
C LEU A 18 -9.38 9.64 -0.73
N GLU A 19 -9.54 10.02 0.54
CA GLU A 19 -10.19 9.18 1.56
C GLU A 19 -11.69 9.01 1.43
N ARG A 20 -12.33 9.76 0.54
CA ARG A 20 -13.70 9.49 0.09
C ARG A 20 -13.71 8.80 -1.28
N GLY A 21 -12.53 8.53 -1.85
CA GLY A 21 -12.32 7.73 -3.07
C GLY A 21 -12.63 8.51 -4.32
N LYS A 22 -12.54 9.82 -4.22
CA LYS A 22 -12.64 10.70 -5.37
C LYS A 22 -11.46 10.44 -6.30
N ASP A 23 -11.73 10.58 -7.59
CA ASP A 23 -10.75 10.42 -8.64
C ASP A 23 -9.68 11.51 -8.55
N GLU A 24 -8.42 11.20 -8.85
CA GLU A 24 -7.31 12.17 -8.77
C GLU A 24 -7.62 13.43 -9.57
N ASN A 25 -8.19 13.30 -10.77
CA ASN A 25 -8.54 14.44 -11.62
C ASN A 25 -9.63 15.33 -11.00
N VAL A 26 -10.59 14.72 -10.29
CA VAL A 26 -11.65 15.47 -9.59
C VAL A 26 -11.09 16.16 -8.36
N VAL A 27 -10.17 15.50 -7.65
CA VAL A 27 -9.49 16.11 -6.50
C VAL A 27 -8.64 17.29 -6.95
N GLU A 28 -7.90 17.15 -8.05
CA GLU A 28 -7.08 18.21 -8.63
C GLU A 28 -7.92 19.41 -9.08
N ALA A 29 -9.03 19.18 -9.79
CA ALA A 29 -9.93 20.26 -10.20
C ALA A 29 -10.50 21.04 -9.00
N ILE A 30 -10.94 20.34 -7.93
CA ILE A 30 -11.44 20.99 -6.70
C ILE A 30 -10.33 21.74 -5.96
N GLU A 31 -9.11 21.18 -5.96
CA GLU A 31 -7.94 21.84 -5.35
C GLU A 31 -7.54 23.10 -6.11
N GLU A 32 -7.53 23.05 -7.44
CA GLU A 32 -7.20 24.17 -8.32
C GLU A 32 -8.23 25.30 -8.23
N GLU A 33 -9.52 24.98 -8.26
CA GLU A 33 -10.61 25.95 -8.06
C GLU A 33 -10.49 26.66 -6.71
N LEU A 34 -10.23 25.90 -5.63
CA LEU A 34 -10.05 26.50 -4.31
C LEU A 34 -8.77 27.34 -4.23
N ARG A 35 -7.70 26.93 -4.91
CA ARG A 35 -6.46 27.69 -5.02
C ARG A 35 -6.69 29.03 -5.74
N ASP A 36 -7.49 29.04 -6.81
CA ASP A 36 -7.91 30.25 -7.51
C ASP A 36 -8.73 31.18 -6.62
N HIS A 37 -9.67 30.65 -5.83
CA HIS A 37 -10.41 31.44 -4.85
C HIS A 37 -9.50 32.09 -3.79
N PHE A 38 -8.44 31.41 -3.35
CA PHE A 38 -7.45 32.04 -2.46
C PHE A 38 -6.66 33.14 -3.16
N HIS A 39 -6.31 32.97 -4.43
CA HIS A 39 -5.64 34.01 -5.22
C HIS A 39 -6.52 35.25 -5.43
N GLU A 40 -7.80 35.06 -5.74
CA GLU A 40 -8.79 36.13 -5.90
C GLU A 40 -9.03 36.87 -4.58
N ALA A 41 -9.21 36.15 -3.47
CA ALA A 41 -9.36 36.75 -2.14
C ALA A 41 -8.16 37.63 -1.77
N HIS A 42 -6.93 37.18 -2.07
CA HIS A 42 -5.73 37.98 -1.87
C HIS A 42 -5.68 39.21 -2.78
N ALA A 43 -6.07 39.08 -4.06
CA ALA A 43 -6.09 40.20 -5.00
C ALA A 43 -7.07 41.31 -4.57
N HIS A 44 -8.17 40.94 -3.92
CA HIS A 44 -9.17 41.86 -3.39
C HIS A 44 -8.96 42.27 -1.92
N GLY A 45 -7.88 41.80 -1.28
CA GLY A 45 -7.58 42.12 0.12
C GLY A 45 -8.56 41.49 1.13
N HIS A 46 -9.33 40.49 0.71
CA HIS A 46 -10.24 39.74 1.57
C HIS A 46 -9.48 38.71 2.40
N SER A 47 -9.99 38.44 3.61
CA SER A 47 -9.41 37.42 4.47
C SER A 47 -9.86 36.02 4.05
N THR A 48 -8.90 35.11 3.87
CA THR A 48 -9.13 33.68 3.61
C THR A 48 -9.45 32.87 4.87
N LYS A 49 -9.50 33.52 6.04
CA LYS A 49 -9.85 32.88 7.32
C LYS A 49 -11.27 32.31 7.32
N SER A 50 -12.21 32.95 6.64
CA SER A 50 -13.58 32.42 6.53
C SER A 50 -13.62 31.03 5.89
N ILE A 51 -12.64 30.68 5.05
CA ILE A 51 -12.53 29.38 4.40
C ILE A 51 -11.67 28.43 5.24
N THR A 52 -10.52 28.90 5.75
CA THR A 52 -9.54 28.06 6.45
C THR A 52 -9.88 27.78 7.92
N ASP A 53 -10.69 28.60 8.57
CA ASP A 53 -11.14 28.40 9.97
C ASP A 53 -12.25 27.34 10.07
N HIS A 54 -12.93 27.01 8.97
CA HIS A 54 -13.87 25.90 8.94
C HIS A 54 -13.13 24.56 8.82
N SER A 55 -13.74 23.47 9.30
CA SER A 55 -13.17 22.14 9.06
C SER A 55 -13.23 21.81 7.58
N VAL A 56 -12.21 21.12 7.07
CA VAL A 56 -12.21 20.56 5.71
C VAL A 56 -13.46 19.70 5.47
N GLU A 57 -13.96 18.99 6.47
CA GLU A 57 -15.21 18.24 6.36
C GLU A 57 -16.44 19.14 6.15
N SER A 58 -16.49 20.31 6.80
CA SER A 58 -17.52 21.32 6.57
C SER A 58 -17.45 21.86 5.14
N TYR A 59 -16.25 22.19 4.67
CA TYR A 59 -16.05 22.63 3.28
C TYR A 59 -16.50 21.57 2.28
N ILE A 60 -16.05 20.31 2.45
CA ILE A 60 -16.46 19.20 1.58
C ILE A 60 -17.97 19.01 1.62
N ASN A 61 -18.63 19.15 2.78
CA ASN A 61 -20.08 18.99 2.86
C ASN A 61 -20.83 20.09 2.10
N HIS A 62 -20.33 21.32 2.10
CA HIS A 62 -20.92 22.40 1.29
C HIS A 62 -20.79 22.12 -0.21
N ILE A 63 -19.61 21.69 -0.68
CA ILE A 63 -19.41 21.36 -2.11
C ILE A 63 -19.97 19.97 -2.48
N SER A 64 -20.29 19.11 -1.51
CA SER A 64 -20.65 17.70 -1.74
C SER A 64 -21.91 17.50 -2.58
N GLN A 65 -22.78 18.51 -2.69
CA GLN A 65 -23.92 18.48 -3.60
C GLN A 65 -23.49 18.42 -5.07
N GLU A 66 -22.28 18.90 -5.38
CA GLU A 66 -21.71 18.96 -6.72
C GLU A 66 -20.66 17.84 -6.95
N VAL A 67 -20.19 17.17 -5.90
CA VAL A 67 -19.17 16.12 -6.03
C VAL A 67 -19.79 14.71 -6.13
N PRO A 68 -19.70 14.02 -7.30
CA PRO A 68 -20.36 12.73 -7.53
C PRO A 68 -19.94 11.65 -6.53
N HIS A 69 -20.91 10.90 -5.99
CA HIS A 69 -20.65 9.85 -4.99
C HIS A 69 -20.01 8.62 -5.64
N ASP A 70 -18.70 8.44 -5.45
CA ASP A 70 -17.96 7.35 -6.09
C ASP A 70 -17.73 6.18 -5.11
N ARG A 71 -18.10 4.96 -5.52
CA ARG A 71 -17.95 3.73 -4.70
C ARG A 71 -16.53 3.15 -4.72
N LYS A 72 -15.55 3.93 -5.19
CA LYS A 72 -14.14 3.50 -5.32
C LYS A 72 -13.48 3.13 -3.98
N TRP A 73 -13.98 3.59 -2.83
CA TRP A 73 -13.46 3.16 -1.51
C TRP A 73 -13.56 1.66 -1.27
N VAL A 74 -14.67 1.06 -1.69
CA VAL A 74 -14.87 -0.39 -1.56
C VAL A 74 -13.83 -1.14 -2.39
N ARG A 75 -13.51 -0.63 -3.59
CA ARG A 75 -12.49 -1.21 -4.47
C ARG A 75 -11.10 -1.12 -3.83
N PHE A 76 -10.75 0.02 -3.24
CA PHE A 76 -9.48 0.19 -2.51
C PHE A 76 -9.38 -0.79 -1.34
N LEU A 77 -10.39 -0.85 -0.48
CA LEU A 77 -10.42 -1.75 0.66
C LEU A 77 -10.30 -3.23 0.24
N THR A 78 -11.03 -3.64 -0.79
CA THR A 78 -10.98 -5.00 -1.33
C THR A 78 -9.58 -5.35 -1.85
N LYS A 79 -8.90 -4.42 -2.54
CA LYS A 79 -7.53 -4.62 -3.02
C LYS A 79 -6.54 -4.78 -1.89
N THR A 80 -6.62 -3.93 -0.87
CA THR A 80 -5.73 -4.00 0.31
C THR A 80 -5.88 -5.34 1.03
N ILE A 81 -7.12 -5.79 1.27
CA ILE A 81 -7.36 -7.10 1.89
C ILE A 81 -6.80 -8.24 1.03
N THR A 82 -7.03 -8.18 -0.27
CA THR A 82 -6.50 -9.19 -1.22
C THR A 82 -4.97 -9.23 -1.19
N MET A 83 -4.31 -8.07 -1.16
CA MET A 83 -2.84 -7.98 -1.09
C MET A 83 -2.28 -8.54 0.21
N VAL A 84 -2.93 -8.27 1.35
CA VAL A 84 -2.50 -8.82 2.65
C VAL A 84 -2.64 -10.35 2.66
N LEU A 85 -3.75 -10.87 2.17
CA LEU A 85 -3.97 -12.32 2.03
C LEU A 85 -2.92 -12.96 1.11
N LEU A 86 -2.61 -12.29 0.00
CA LEU A 86 -1.60 -12.72 -0.96
C LEU A 86 -0.22 -12.82 -0.31
N LEU A 87 0.19 -11.79 0.44
CA LEU A 87 1.51 -11.71 1.06
C LEU A 87 1.70 -12.73 2.18
N THR A 88 0.62 -13.09 2.88
CA THR A 88 0.68 -13.90 4.10
C THR A 88 0.35 -15.37 3.85
N ILE A 89 -0.75 -15.67 3.15
CA ILE A 89 -1.23 -17.04 2.95
C ILE A 89 -0.51 -17.70 1.78
N LEU A 90 -0.30 -16.99 0.68
CA LEU A 90 0.17 -17.63 -0.55
C LEU A 90 1.54 -18.33 -0.42
N PRO A 91 2.56 -17.75 0.26
CA PRO A 91 3.83 -18.43 0.48
C PRO A 91 3.69 -19.71 1.29
N SER A 92 2.76 -19.72 2.26
CA SER A 92 2.58 -20.85 3.19
C SER A 92 2.15 -22.15 2.52
N PHE A 93 1.60 -22.10 1.29
CA PHE A 93 1.30 -23.30 0.52
C PHE A 93 2.54 -24.05 0.02
N PHE A 94 3.70 -23.37 -0.07
CA PHE A 94 4.93 -23.92 -0.65
C PHE A 94 5.93 -24.44 0.39
N TYR A 95 5.74 -24.17 1.68
CA TYR A 95 6.56 -24.70 2.78
C TYR A 95 6.12 -26.11 3.26
N GLY A 96 5.34 -26.83 2.44
CA GLY A 96 4.93 -28.20 2.75
C GLY A 96 3.49 -28.33 3.22
N GLN A 97 3.28 -28.81 4.45
CA GLN A 97 1.93 -29.01 4.99
C GLN A 97 1.32 -27.66 5.38
N PHE A 98 0.22 -27.29 4.72
CA PHE A 98 -0.51 -26.07 5.06
C PHE A 98 -1.55 -26.37 6.15
N ASN A 99 -1.44 -25.66 7.27
CA ASN A 99 -2.39 -25.77 8.37
C ASN A 99 -3.13 -24.45 8.55
N LEU A 100 -4.44 -24.48 8.31
CA LEU A 100 -5.30 -23.35 8.63
C LEU A 100 -5.57 -23.37 10.14
N THR A 101 -4.87 -22.52 10.88
CA THR A 101 -5.00 -22.43 12.33
C THR A 101 -5.74 -21.17 12.77
N LEU A 102 -6.34 -21.20 13.96
CA LEU A 102 -6.90 -20.00 14.59
C LEU A 102 -5.82 -18.94 14.81
N GLY A 103 -4.58 -19.38 15.06
CA GLY A 103 -3.43 -18.49 15.11
C GLY A 103 -3.23 -17.73 13.80
N LEU A 104 -3.28 -18.40 12.63
CA LEU A 104 -3.15 -17.75 11.32
C LEU A 104 -4.22 -16.68 11.11
N ILE A 105 -5.46 -16.95 11.53
CA ILE A 105 -6.56 -15.97 11.46
C ILE A 105 -6.28 -14.76 12.37
N ILE A 106 -5.78 -15.00 13.59
CA ILE A 106 -5.35 -13.91 14.50
C ILE A 106 -4.21 -13.10 13.87
N HIS A 107 -3.23 -13.76 13.27
CA HIS A 107 -2.13 -13.08 12.57
C HIS A 107 -2.65 -12.18 11.45
N LEU A 108 -3.56 -12.67 10.61
CA LEU A 108 -4.21 -11.85 9.57
C LEU A 108 -4.94 -10.64 10.15
N ALA A 109 -5.67 -10.81 11.25
CA ALA A 109 -6.36 -9.73 11.92
C ALA A 109 -5.38 -8.67 12.48
N ILE A 110 -4.26 -9.11 13.07
CA ILE A 110 -3.19 -8.23 13.56
C ILE A 110 -2.57 -7.46 12.39
N VAL A 111 -2.24 -8.12 11.28
CA VAL A 111 -1.64 -7.48 10.10
C VAL A 111 -2.58 -6.42 9.52
N LEU A 112 -3.88 -6.71 9.42
CA LEU A 112 -4.87 -5.73 8.95
C LEU A 112 -5.00 -4.53 9.90
N LEU A 113 -5.03 -4.78 11.21
CA LEU A 113 -5.14 -3.73 12.23
C LEU A 113 -3.90 -2.83 12.24
N VAL A 114 -2.71 -3.43 12.21
CA VAL A 114 -1.43 -2.72 12.13
C VAL A 114 -1.35 -1.93 10.81
N GLY A 115 -1.75 -2.52 9.68
CA GLY A 115 -1.82 -1.83 8.39
C GLY A 115 -2.72 -0.59 8.43
N PHE A 116 -3.89 -0.69 9.05
CA PHE A 116 -4.79 0.45 9.23
C PHE A 116 -4.19 1.53 10.15
N LEU A 117 -3.49 1.12 11.22
CA LEU A 117 -2.80 2.06 12.11
C LEU A 117 -1.66 2.80 11.40
N ILE A 118 -0.87 2.09 10.60
CA ILE A 118 0.19 2.67 9.76
C ILE A 118 -0.40 3.70 8.80
N TRP A 119 -1.50 3.38 8.12
CA TRP A 119 -2.20 4.32 7.24
C TRP A 119 -2.53 5.63 7.96
N LYS A 120 -3.10 5.56 9.18
CA LYS A 120 -3.40 6.74 9.99
C LYS A 120 -2.14 7.53 10.39
N VAL A 121 -1.06 6.84 10.76
CA VAL A 121 0.21 7.48 11.13
C VAL A 121 0.82 8.19 9.93
N ILE A 122 0.89 7.54 8.77
CA ILE A 122 1.38 8.14 7.52
C ILE A 122 0.54 9.36 7.16
N LYS A 123 -0.79 9.26 7.19
CA LYS A 123 -1.67 10.41 6.95
C LYS A 123 -1.33 11.59 7.87
N THR A 124 -1.18 11.33 9.16
CA THR A 124 -0.86 12.36 10.15
C THR A 124 0.50 13.02 9.87
N ILE A 125 1.48 12.20 9.49
CA ILE A 125 2.82 12.65 9.10
C ILE A 125 2.75 13.57 7.86
N VAL A 126 2.04 13.14 6.81
CA VAL A 126 1.94 13.92 5.57
C VAL A 126 1.13 15.20 5.81
N ILE A 127 0.09 15.21 6.66
CA ILE A 127 -0.60 16.46 7.01
C ILE A 127 0.32 17.41 7.78
N LYS A 128 1.09 16.89 8.74
CA LYS A 128 1.92 17.72 9.62
C LYS A 128 3.16 18.29 8.93
N TRP A 129 3.78 17.52 8.04
CA TRP A 129 5.03 17.91 7.37
C TRP A 129 4.91 18.10 5.87
N GLY A 130 3.74 17.84 5.28
CA GLY A 130 3.49 17.98 3.84
C GLY A 130 3.73 19.41 3.33
N TYR A 131 3.37 20.42 4.12
CA TYR A 131 3.70 21.81 3.80
C TYR A 131 5.20 22.05 3.70
N GLU A 132 6.00 21.53 4.64
CA GLU A 132 7.46 21.70 4.60
C GLU A 132 8.07 21.02 3.38
N ILE A 133 7.52 19.87 2.97
CA ILE A 133 7.95 19.16 1.75
C ILE A 133 7.62 20.00 0.51
N LEU A 134 6.39 20.51 0.42
CA LEU A 134 5.89 21.28 -0.72
C LEU A 134 6.60 22.63 -0.87
N SER A 135 6.90 23.31 0.24
CA SER A 135 7.52 24.64 0.22
C SER A 135 9.04 24.65 0.07
N ARG A 136 9.74 23.59 0.50
CA ARG A 136 11.23 23.58 0.49
C ARG A 136 11.83 22.73 -0.62
N ASP A 137 11.01 22.03 -1.40
CA ASP A 137 11.43 21.04 -2.41
C ASP A 137 12.48 20.05 -1.87
N LYS A 138 12.46 19.84 -0.55
CA LYS A 138 13.39 19.01 0.20
C LYS A 138 12.64 18.34 1.33
N THR A 139 12.59 17.02 1.26
CA THR A 139 12.05 16.19 2.33
C THR A 139 12.89 16.37 3.60
N PRO A 140 12.28 16.76 4.74
CA PRO A 140 13.03 16.99 5.97
C PRO A 140 13.61 15.66 6.48
N ILE A 141 14.86 15.66 6.93
CA ILE A 141 15.52 14.45 7.46
C ILE A 141 14.76 13.81 8.62
N LYS A 142 14.01 14.61 9.38
CA LYS A 142 13.12 14.16 10.47
C LYS A 142 12.03 13.21 9.98
N LEU A 143 11.51 13.41 8.76
CA LEU A 143 10.54 12.52 8.12
C LEU A 143 11.16 11.15 7.83
N TYR A 144 12.36 11.13 7.24
CA TYR A 144 13.09 9.87 6.98
C TYR A 144 13.33 9.09 8.26
N VAL A 145 13.80 9.77 9.32
CA VAL A 145 14.04 9.15 10.62
C VAL A 145 12.74 8.61 11.22
N ALA A 146 11.65 9.37 11.17
CA ALA A 146 10.34 8.92 11.67
C ALA A 146 9.82 7.68 10.91
N CYS A 147 9.89 7.69 9.58
CA CYS A 147 9.50 6.56 8.74
C CYS A 147 10.38 5.33 8.99
N PHE A 148 11.68 5.52 9.22
CA PHE A 148 12.60 4.44 9.53
C PHE A 148 12.25 3.75 10.86
N PHE A 149 12.04 4.51 11.93
CA PHE A 149 11.61 3.95 13.22
C PHE A 149 10.24 3.31 13.15
N LEU A 150 9.30 3.91 12.43
CA LEU A 150 7.98 3.30 12.17
C LEU A 150 8.15 1.95 11.47
N GLY A 151 9.01 1.86 10.46
CA GLY A 151 9.33 0.62 9.75
C GLY A 151 9.88 -0.47 10.68
N ILE A 152 10.80 -0.13 11.59
CA ILE A 152 11.33 -1.08 12.59
C ILE A 152 10.22 -1.60 13.50
N ILE A 153 9.36 -0.71 14.01
CA ILE A 153 8.24 -1.10 14.89
C ILE A 153 7.28 -2.03 14.17
N VAL A 154 6.91 -1.70 12.93
CA VAL A 154 6.00 -2.49 12.11
C VAL A 154 6.60 -3.86 11.79
N MET A 155 7.87 -3.91 11.39
CA MET A 155 8.56 -5.16 11.12
C MET A 155 8.67 -6.02 12.38
N GLY A 156 9.00 -5.42 13.52
CA GLY A 156 9.03 -6.09 14.82
C GLY A 156 7.68 -6.70 15.20
N LEU A 157 6.59 -5.96 15.03
CA LEU A 157 5.22 -6.44 15.25
C LEU A 157 4.87 -7.59 14.31
N PHE A 158 5.25 -7.50 13.03
CA PHE A 158 5.00 -8.54 12.04
C PHE A 158 5.71 -9.84 12.40
N VAL A 159 7.01 -9.78 12.68
CA VAL A 159 7.83 -10.93 13.08
C VAL A 159 7.34 -11.53 14.41
N ALA A 160 7.06 -10.69 15.41
CA ALA A 160 6.53 -11.13 16.69
C ALA A 160 5.17 -11.82 16.55
N SER A 161 4.30 -11.31 15.68
CA SER A 161 2.99 -11.90 15.40
C SER A 161 3.12 -13.29 14.76
N ILE A 162 4.02 -13.45 13.78
CA ILE A 162 4.31 -14.76 13.17
C ILE A 162 4.87 -15.71 14.22
N TYR A 163 5.88 -15.29 14.98
CA TYR A 163 6.53 -16.13 15.99
C TYR A 163 5.53 -16.63 17.04
N PHE A 164 4.70 -15.74 17.59
CA PHE A 164 3.69 -16.09 18.59
C PHE A 164 2.64 -17.06 18.03
N THR A 165 2.18 -16.79 16.81
CA THR A 165 1.16 -17.59 16.11
C THR A 165 1.66 -19.00 15.77
N SER A 166 2.92 -19.11 15.36
CA SER A 166 3.54 -20.38 14.99
C SER A 166 3.87 -21.25 16.22
N HIS A 167 4.22 -20.64 17.36
CA HIS A 167 4.57 -21.38 18.57
C HIS A 167 3.35 -21.79 19.40
N TYR A 168 2.25 -21.03 19.32
CA TYR A 168 0.98 -21.35 19.98
C TYR A 168 -0.16 -21.49 18.95
N PRO A 169 -0.17 -22.56 18.13
CA PRO A 169 -1.29 -22.85 17.25
C PRO A 169 -2.48 -23.30 18.11
N ILE A 170 -3.28 -22.34 18.58
CA ILE A 170 -4.39 -22.56 19.52
C ILE A 170 -5.33 -23.69 19.06
N TYR A 171 -5.66 -23.70 17.76
CA TYR A 171 -6.53 -24.71 17.16
C TYR A 171 -6.26 -24.84 15.65
N THR A 172 -6.31 -26.05 15.11
CA THR A 172 -6.14 -26.35 13.67
C THR A 172 -7.49 -26.75 13.06
N PHE A 173 -7.97 -25.98 12.09
CA PHE A 173 -9.25 -26.25 11.42
C PHE A 173 -9.09 -27.18 10.23
N ILE A 174 -8.06 -26.97 9.42
CA ILE A 174 -7.82 -27.71 8.17
C ILE A 174 -6.33 -28.00 8.07
N THR A 175 -5.98 -29.24 7.73
CA THR A 175 -4.61 -29.65 7.43
C THR A 175 -4.56 -30.18 5.99
N LEU A 176 -3.74 -29.56 5.16
CA LEU A 176 -3.50 -29.99 3.78
C LEU A 176 -2.18 -30.76 3.73
N SER A 177 -2.21 -31.94 3.10
CA SER A 177 -0.99 -32.67 2.79
C SER A 177 -0.12 -31.88 1.81
N SER A 178 1.21 -32.07 1.85
CA SER A 178 2.16 -31.26 1.06
C SER A 178 1.85 -31.25 -0.44
N ARG A 179 1.39 -32.37 -1.01
CA ARG A 179 0.99 -32.44 -2.43
C ARG A 179 -0.27 -31.63 -2.71
N THR A 180 -1.27 -31.70 -1.84
CA THR A 180 -2.53 -30.97 -1.99
C THR A 180 -2.30 -29.47 -1.82
N SER A 181 -1.50 -29.10 -0.82
CA SER A 181 -1.08 -27.72 -0.56
C SER A 181 -0.43 -27.09 -1.79
N LEU A 182 0.52 -27.79 -2.41
CA LEU A 182 1.18 -27.30 -3.62
C LEU A 182 0.21 -27.10 -4.79
N ILE A 183 -0.67 -28.09 -5.04
CA ILE A 183 -1.63 -27.99 -6.14
C ILE A 183 -2.55 -26.78 -5.92
N VAL A 184 -3.06 -26.60 -4.71
CA VAL A 184 -3.90 -25.45 -4.35
C VAL A 184 -3.13 -24.14 -4.52
N GLY A 185 -1.89 -24.06 -4.03
CA GLY A 185 -1.03 -22.88 -4.18
C GLY A 185 -0.78 -22.49 -5.64
N CYS A 186 -0.44 -23.45 -6.50
CA CYS A 186 -0.24 -23.24 -7.93
C CYS A 186 -1.52 -22.77 -8.64
N VAL A 187 -2.66 -23.37 -8.32
CA VAL A 187 -3.97 -22.96 -8.86
C VAL A 187 -4.31 -21.53 -8.42
N LEU A 188 -4.07 -21.20 -7.15
CA LEU A 188 -4.34 -19.86 -6.62
C LEU A 188 -3.46 -18.79 -7.30
N ILE A 189 -2.16 -19.05 -7.45
CA ILE A 189 -1.24 -18.17 -8.21
C ILE A 189 -1.76 -17.99 -9.63
N GLY A 190 -2.11 -19.07 -10.33
CA GLY A 190 -2.62 -19.00 -11.71
C GLY A 190 -3.86 -18.12 -11.84
N ILE A 191 -4.81 -18.24 -10.91
CA ILE A 191 -6.01 -17.40 -10.85
C ILE A 191 -5.63 -15.93 -10.62
N ILE A 192 -4.73 -15.66 -9.68
CA ILE A 192 -4.29 -14.29 -9.36
C ILE A 192 -3.58 -13.66 -10.57
N LEU A 193 -2.66 -14.37 -11.22
CA LEU A 193 -1.97 -13.90 -12.43
C LEU A 193 -2.97 -13.63 -13.56
N CYS A 194 -3.96 -14.51 -13.75
CA CYS A 194 -5.01 -14.32 -14.76
C CYS A 194 -5.84 -13.05 -14.46
N ILE A 195 -6.34 -12.88 -13.24
CA ILE A 195 -7.14 -11.71 -12.85
C ILE A 195 -6.34 -10.41 -12.98
N THR A 196 -5.09 -10.41 -12.52
CA THR A 196 -4.22 -9.23 -12.58
C THR A 196 -3.83 -8.86 -14.01
N ALA A 197 -3.58 -9.85 -14.88
CA ALA A 197 -3.37 -9.63 -16.31
C ALA A 197 -4.62 -9.05 -16.99
N LEU A 198 -5.81 -9.58 -16.70
CA LEU A 198 -7.08 -9.07 -17.26
C LEU A 198 -7.34 -7.62 -16.84
N LYS A 199 -6.99 -7.25 -15.61
CA LYS A 199 -7.14 -5.88 -15.09
C LYS A 199 -5.98 -4.95 -15.46
N LYS A 200 -4.95 -5.44 -16.17
CA LYS A 200 -3.71 -4.72 -16.49
C LYS A 200 -3.01 -4.16 -15.23
N GLU A 201 -3.16 -4.84 -14.10
CA GLU A 201 -2.54 -4.46 -12.82
C GLU A 201 -1.12 -5.06 -12.73
N TRP A 202 -0.22 -4.60 -13.61
CA TRP A 202 1.15 -5.12 -13.75
C TRP A 202 1.95 -5.11 -12.44
N MET A 203 1.75 -4.08 -11.60
CA MET A 203 2.44 -3.97 -10.32
C MET A 203 2.00 -5.08 -9.34
N LEU A 204 0.69 -5.36 -9.27
CA LEU A 204 0.16 -6.42 -8.40
C LEU A 204 0.60 -7.81 -8.88
N MET A 205 0.66 -8.01 -10.21
CA MET A 205 1.18 -9.21 -10.83
C MET A 205 2.66 -9.44 -10.48
N MET A 206 3.50 -8.40 -10.60
CA MET A 206 4.92 -8.49 -10.25
C MET A 206 5.15 -8.80 -8.77
N VAL A 207 4.39 -8.16 -7.88
CA VAL A 207 4.47 -8.43 -6.44
C VAL A 207 4.09 -9.88 -6.12
N ALA A 208 3.02 -10.40 -6.73
CA ALA A 208 2.61 -11.79 -6.58
C ALA A 208 3.74 -12.76 -6.98
N LEU A 209 4.39 -12.51 -8.11
CA LEU A 209 5.51 -13.30 -8.60
C LEU A 209 6.74 -13.19 -7.69
N LEU A 210 7.10 -11.98 -7.27
CA LEU A 210 8.27 -11.71 -6.42
C LEU A 210 8.23 -12.51 -5.12
N ILE A 211 7.05 -12.63 -4.52
CA ILE A 211 6.85 -13.30 -3.23
C ILE A 211 6.77 -14.82 -3.39
N THR A 212 6.23 -15.31 -4.50
CA THR A 212 5.89 -16.74 -4.67
C THR A 212 6.90 -17.54 -5.47
N LEU A 213 7.55 -16.93 -6.46
CA LEU A 213 8.54 -17.60 -7.32
C LEU A 213 9.73 -18.18 -6.53
N PRO A 214 10.35 -17.48 -5.57
CA PRO A 214 11.45 -18.05 -4.80
C PRO A 214 11.04 -19.34 -4.11
N ASN A 215 9.88 -19.33 -3.45
CA ASN A 215 9.31 -20.47 -2.75
C ASN A 215 9.00 -21.64 -3.69
N LEU A 216 8.38 -21.35 -4.84
CA LEU A 216 8.01 -22.36 -5.82
C LEU A 216 9.25 -23.01 -6.48
N ILE A 217 10.27 -22.23 -6.82
CA ILE A 217 11.51 -22.74 -7.41
C ILE A 217 12.29 -23.57 -6.39
N THR A 218 12.43 -23.08 -5.16
CA THR A 218 13.09 -23.82 -4.08
C THR A 218 12.39 -25.14 -3.81
N PHE A 219 11.05 -25.16 -3.78
CA PHE A 219 10.29 -26.40 -3.63
C PHE A 219 10.53 -27.38 -4.79
N MET A 220 10.63 -26.90 -6.04
CA MET A 220 10.91 -27.79 -7.19
C MET A 220 12.30 -28.42 -7.13
N ILE A 221 13.30 -27.70 -6.61
CA ILE A 221 14.69 -28.17 -6.54
C ILE A 221 14.90 -29.10 -5.33
N PHE A 222 14.42 -28.69 -4.15
CA PHE A 222 14.74 -29.36 -2.88
C PHE A 222 13.58 -30.16 -2.29
N GLY A 223 12.37 -30.05 -2.85
CA GLY A 223 11.16 -30.61 -2.26
C GLY A 223 10.80 -29.92 -0.95
N ASN A 224 10.26 -30.69 0.00
CA ASN A 224 9.93 -30.20 1.34
C ASN A 224 11.11 -30.28 2.34
N ASN A 225 12.35 -30.34 1.84
CA ASN A 225 13.52 -30.50 2.69
C ASN A 225 14.02 -29.13 3.15
N GLU A 226 13.84 -28.81 4.43
CA GLU A 226 14.38 -27.61 5.07
C GLU A 226 15.90 -27.74 5.27
N SER A 227 16.65 -27.69 4.17
CA SER A 227 18.11 -27.64 4.20
C SER A 227 18.59 -26.18 4.20
N GLN A 228 19.75 -25.93 4.80
CA GLN A 228 20.41 -24.62 4.73
C GLN A 228 20.62 -24.16 3.27
N GLN A 229 20.81 -25.12 2.35
CA GLN A 229 20.94 -24.86 0.91
C GLN A 229 19.61 -24.37 0.29
N ALA A 230 18.47 -24.91 0.72
CA ALA A 230 17.15 -24.48 0.27
C ALA A 230 16.86 -23.03 0.66
N VAL A 231 17.10 -22.68 1.94
CA VAL A 231 16.92 -21.30 2.44
C VAL A 231 17.86 -20.32 1.70
N THR A 232 19.12 -20.71 1.51
CA THR A 232 20.08 -19.87 0.77
C THR A 232 19.63 -19.63 -0.67
N THR A 233 19.11 -20.66 -1.33
CA THR A 233 18.62 -20.58 -2.71
C THR A 233 17.39 -19.66 -2.80
N GLU A 234 16.44 -19.78 -1.88
CA GLU A 234 15.26 -18.92 -1.80
C GLU A 234 15.65 -17.43 -1.68
N VAL A 235 16.58 -17.11 -0.77
CA VAL A 235 17.06 -15.74 -0.57
C VAL A 235 17.77 -15.20 -1.82
N VAL A 236 18.62 -16.00 -2.47
CA VAL A 236 19.32 -15.59 -3.69
C VAL A 236 18.35 -15.32 -4.84
N ILE A 237 17.35 -16.18 -5.03
CA ILE A 237 16.32 -15.98 -6.06
C ILE A 237 15.52 -14.71 -5.76
N LEU A 238 15.13 -14.48 -4.50
CA LEU A 238 14.42 -13.27 -4.09
C LEU A 238 15.25 -12.00 -4.40
N LEU A 239 16.55 -12.01 -4.11
CA LEU A 239 17.45 -10.89 -4.42
C LEU A 239 17.54 -10.62 -5.92
N ILE A 240 17.67 -11.66 -6.75
CA ILE A 240 17.68 -11.51 -8.21
C ILE A 240 16.36 -10.90 -8.69
N LEU A 241 15.22 -11.40 -8.22
CA LEU A 241 13.91 -10.89 -8.60
C LEU A 241 13.70 -9.44 -8.13
N LEU A 242 14.21 -9.06 -6.96
CA LEU A 242 14.20 -7.67 -6.48
C LEU A 242 15.01 -6.76 -7.40
N VAL A 243 16.19 -7.18 -7.86
CA VAL A 243 16.99 -6.40 -8.80
C VAL A 243 16.23 -6.24 -10.13
N VAL A 244 15.69 -7.31 -10.68
CA VAL A 244 14.88 -7.28 -11.91
C VAL A 244 13.68 -6.33 -11.74
N PHE A 245 12.96 -6.44 -10.63
CA PHE A 245 11.82 -5.57 -10.32
C PHE A 245 12.21 -4.09 -10.32
N ASN A 246 13.32 -3.72 -9.67
CA ASN A 246 13.78 -2.34 -9.63
C ASN A 246 14.20 -1.85 -11.02
N VAL A 247 14.90 -2.67 -11.81
CA VAL A 247 15.30 -2.33 -13.18
C VAL A 247 14.09 -2.12 -14.09
N VAL A 248 13.08 -3.00 -14.03
CA VAL A 248 11.84 -2.85 -14.81
C VAL A 248 11.10 -1.57 -14.43
N ASN A 249 10.96 -1.28 -13.13
CA ASN A 249 10.32 -0.03 -12.68
C ASN A 249 11.10 1.20 -13.15
N PHE A 250 12.43 1.18 -13.09
CA PHE A 250 13.27 2.27 -13.57
C PHE A 250 13.11 2.51 -15.08
N MET A 251 13.05 1.44 -15.88
CA MET A 251 12.82 1.54 -17.32
C MET A 251 11.42 2.09 -17.66
N MET A 252 10.39 1.64 -16.94
CA MET A 252 9.02 2.12 -17.10
C MET A 252 8.90 3.61 -16.74
N PHE A 253 9.54 4.02 -15.64
CA PHE A 253 9.58 5.42 -15.22
C PHE A 253 10.22 6.32 -16.29
N ARG A 254 11.42 5.95 -16.78
CA ARG A 254 12.10 6.71 -17.85
C ARG A 254 11.33 6.77 -19.16
N LYS A 255 10.51 5.75 -19.46
CA LYS A 255 9.66 5.76 -20.66
C LYS A 255 8.53 6.79 -20.52
N THR A 256 7.97 6.91 -19.31
CA THR A 256 6.89 7.86 -19.01
C THR A 256 7.39 9.30 -19.09
N ASP A 257 8.61 9.58 -18.58
CA ASP A 257 9.23 10.92 -18.68
C ASP A 257 9.48 11.33 -20.14
N LYS A 258 9.93 10.40 -20.98
CA LYS A 258 10.15 10.68 -22.42
C LYS A 258 8.87 10.96 -23.19
N GLU A 259 7.80 10.23 -22.88
CA GLU A 259 6.48 10.46 -23.50
C GLU A 259 5.83 11.77 -23.04
N ALA A 260 6.24 12.31 -21.87
CA ALA A 260 5.81 13.61 -21.38
C ALA A 260 6.58 14.78 -22.02
N ASP A 261 7.89 14.62 -22.32
CA ASP A 261 8.70 15.62 -23.03
C ASP A 261 8.34 15.76 -24.53
N GLU A 262 7.69 14.74 -25.11
CA GLU A 262 7.27 14.73 -26.52
C GLU A 262 5.84 15.27 -26.77
N ARG A 263 5.10 15.67 -25.72
CA ARG A 263 3.76 16.29 -25.82
C ARG A 263 3.81 17.79 -25.54
#